data_AF-E4RWL4-F1
#
_entry.id   AF-E4RWL4-F1
#
_cell.length_a   1.000
_cell.length_b   1.000
_cell.length_c   1.000
_cell.angle_alpha   90.00
_cell.angle_beta   90.00
_cell.angle_gamma   90.00
#
_symmetry.space_group_name_H-M   'P 1'
#
loop_
_entity.id
_entity.type
_entity.pdbx_description
1 polymer ?
#
loop_
_entity_poly.entity_id
_entity_poly.type
_entity_poly.pdbx_seq_one_letter_code
_entity_poly.pdbx_strand_id
1 'polypeptide(L)'
;MPLSTYQYAANNPIRYVDINGDSLRVSFLEEGTMLTLNYYNDEKFGWGFYDNSGNYYQGDNAFVKSVTSALARINLGEEGRGMLNNMISANETITIAQGRNVYNEENRMVGFNPLGNASMPTENGFQPSPNFISLAHELAHAEDHLKGTLNQNRTWGGTLTNYAEAEKYSTHRENQFRAEQGQPLRTHYGVMLDNRTNTFLPDPKSRIIDAKGNSIFFKPYNYRKR
;
A
#
# COMPACT_ATOMS: atom_id res chain seq x y z
N MET A 1 35.97 18.93 31.48
CA MET A 1 36.15 18.18 30.21
C MET A 1 35.01 18.59 29.30
N PRO A 2 35.24 19.36 28.22
CA PRO A 2 34.17 19.74 27.32
C PRO A 2 33.81 18.55 26.41
N LEU A 3 32.52 18.24 26.30
CA LEU A 3 31.99 17.26 25.37
C LEU A 3 32.10 17.83 23.94
N SER A 4 32.63 17.06 23.00
CA SER A 4 32.82 17.54 21.61
C SER A 4 31.49 17.55 20.84
N THR A 5 31.39 18.40 19.81
CA THR A 5 30.22 18.55 18.91
C THR A 5 29.83 17.30 18.13
N TYR A 6 30.61 16.21 18.21
CA TYR A 6 30.30 14.90 17.63
C TYR A 6 29.73 13.88 18.64
N GLN A 7 29.43 14.28 19.87
CA GLN A 7 28.66 13.43 20.79
C GLN A 7 27.15 13.56 20.53
N TYR A 8 26.71 12.97 19.42
CA TYR A 8 25.29 12.74 19.10
C TYR A 8 24.67 11.61 19.96
N ALA A 9 25.38 11.06 20.94
CA ALA A 9 24.79 10.09 21.86
C ALA A 9 25.38 10.28 23.26
N ALA A 10 24.86 11.27 23.99
CA ALA A 10 25.12 11.45 25.41
C ALA A 10 24.41 10.37 26.24
N ASN A 11 24.83 9.11 26.05
CA ASN A 11 24.57 7.97 26.94
C ASN A 11 23.09 7.69 27.29
N ASN A 12 22.16 7.98 26.38
CA ASN A 12 20.74 7.64 26.54
C ASN A 12 20.08 7.30 25.19
N PRO A 13 20.05 6.00 24.80
CA PRO A 13 19.66 5.58 23.44
C PRO A 13 18.16 5.70 23.14
N ILE A 14 17.32 6.06 24.12
CA ILE A 14 15.86 6.18 23.95
C ILE A 14 15.43 7.49 23.24
N ARG A 15 16.35 8.44 23.02
CA ARG A 15 16.01 9.78 22.50
C ARG A 15 16.30 10.01 21.01
N TYR A 16 16.76 8.99 20.30
CA TYR A 16 16.96 9.02 18.84
C TYR A 16 16.10 7.98 18.13
N VAL A 17 14.86 7.79 18.63
CA VAL A 17 13.78 7.34 17.75
C VAL A 17 13.74 8.35 16.61
N ASP A 18 13.91 7.86 15.39
CA ASP A 18 13.76 8.63 14.16
C ASP A 18 12.53 9.54 14.30
N ILE A 19 12.75 10.86 14.29
CA ILE A 19 11.70 11.83 14.57
C ILE A 19 10.57 11.79 13.52
N ASN A 20 10.80 11.09 12.40
CA ASN A 20 9.86 10.84 11.32
C ASN A 20 9.46 9.36 11.18
N GLY A 21 10.13 8.42 11.84
CA GLY A 21 10.03 6.96 11.62
C GLY A 21 8.72 6.29 12.05
N ASP A 22 7.75 7.05 12.54
CA ASP A 22 6.43 6.57 13.01
C ASP A 22 5.29 6.97 12.05
N SER A 23 5.62 7.37 10.83
CA SER A 23 4.64 7.86 9.85
C SER A 23 3.81 6.76 9.17
N LEU A 24 4.07 5.48 9.46
CA LEU A 24 3.15 4.38 9.12
C LEU A 24 2.73 3.67 10.41
N ARG A 25 1.42 3.52 10.63
CA ARG A 25 0.88 2.87 11.83
C ARG A 25 -0.33 2.02 11.53
N VAL A 26 -0.70 1.15 12.48
CA VAL A 26 -1.94 0.39 12.46
C VAL A 26 -2.81 0.75 13.66
N SER A 27 -4.10 0.94 13.44
CA SER A 27 -5.10 1.13 14.49
C SER A 27 -6.13 0.01 14.46
N PHE A 28 -6.43 -0.55 15.63
CA PHE A 28 -7.34 -1.69 15.78
C PHE A 28 -8.06 -1.65 17.13
N LEU A 29 -9.22 -2.31 17.19
CA LEU A 29 -9.97 -2.47 18.43
C LEU A 29 -9.51 -3.74 19.15
N GLU A 30 -9.23 -3.61 20.44
CA GLU A 30 -8.94 -4.72 21.35
C GLU A 30 -9.74 -4.49 22.64
N GLU A 31 -10.61 -5.44 22.98
CA GLU A 31 -11.50 -5.37 24.15
C GLU A 31 -12.30 -4.05 24.28
N GLY A 32 -12.69 -3.47 23.14
CA GLY A 32 -13.45 -2.21 23.09
C GLY A 32 -12.60 -0.94 23.18
N THR A 33 -11.28 -1.07 23.31
CA THR A 33 -10.34 0.05 23.30
C THR A 33 -9.65 0.14 21.94
N MET A 34 -9.56 1.36 21.40
CA MET A 34 -8.77 1.61 20.19
C MET A 34 -7.29 1.68 20.55
N LEU A 35 -6.50 0.76 20.02
CA LEU A 35 -5.06 0.73 20.14
C LEU A 35 -4.41 1.18 18.84
N THR A 36 -3.19 1.70 18.94
CA THR A 36 -2.40 2.13 17.79
C THR A 36 -0.95 1.70 17.98
N LEU A 37 -0.35 1.17 16.91
CA LEU A 37 1.04 0.70 16.90
C LEU A 37 1.78 1.31 15.70
N ASN A 38 3.01 1.73 15.89
CA ASN A 38 3.85 2.31 14.86
C ASN A 38 4.64 1.21 14.15
N TYR A 39 4.83 1.34 12.84
CA TYR A 39 5.56 0.38 12.01
C TYR A 39 6.93 0.94 11.64
N TYR A 40 7.99 0.30 12.14
CA TYR A 40 9.37 0.68 11.81
C TYR A 40 10.31 -0.54 11.86
N ASN A 41 11.57 -0.31 11.47
CA ASN A 41 12.63 -1.32 11.51
C ASN A 41 13.50 -1.12 12.75
N ASP A 42 13.52 -2.10 13.64
CA ASP A 42 14.38 -2.12 14.82
C ASP A 42 15.63 -2.98 14.58
N GLU A 43 16.75 -2.62 15.19
CA GLU A 43 18.01 -3.37 15.05
C GLU A 43 17.93 -4.80 15.59
N LYS A 44 17.12 -5.04 16.62
CA LYS A 44 17.01 -6.33 17.30
C LYS A 44 15.90 -7.21 16.73
N PHE A 45 14.75 -6.64 16.41
CA PHE A 45 13.57 -7.39 15.97
C PHE A 45 13.25 -7.24 14.48
N GLY A 46 13.92 -6.32 13.78
CA GLY A 46 13.64 -6.02 12.38
C GLY A 46 12.33 -5.25 12.19
N TRP A 47 11.73 -5.39 11.01
CA TRP A 47 10.47 -4.77 10.64
C TRP A 47 9.30 -5.33 11.47
N GLY A 48 8.57 -4.45 12.15
CA GLY A 48 7.42 -4.85 12.95
C GLY A 48 6.63 -3.67 13.51
N PHE A 49 5.65 -4.00 14.36
CA PHE A 49 4.82 -3.02 15.04
C PHE A 49 5.26 -2.82 16.48
N TYR A 50 5.21 -1.59 16.96
CA TYR A 50 5.63 -1.20 18.30
C TYR A 50 4.58 -0.29 18.94
N ASP A 51 4.42 -0.40 20.26
CA ASP A 51 3.54 0.50 21.00
C ASP A 51 4.11 1.92 21.13
N ASN A 52 3.33 2.84 21.68
CA ASN A 52 3.76 4.23 21.91
C ASN A 52 4.94 4.36 22.90
N SER A 53 5.31 3.29 23.60
CA SER A 53 6.49 3.22 24.48
C SER A 53 7.70 2.57 23.81
N GLY A 54 7.59 2.18 22.54
CA GLY A 54 8.65 1.54 21.75
C GLY A 54 8.80 0.04 22.02
N ASN A 55 7.83 -0.60 22.69
CA ASN A 55 7.89 -2.04 22.90
C ASN A 55 7.36 -2.77 21.67
N TYR A 56 8.11 -3.80 21.24
CA TYR A 56 7.68 -4.68 20.15
C TYR A 56 6.34 -5.34 20.47
N TYR A 57 5.39 -5.24 19.55
CA TYR A 57 4.06 -5.82 19.70
C TYR A 57 4.14 -7.33 19.60
N GLN A 58 3.83 -8.00 20.71
CA GLN A 58 3.78 -9.47 20.82
C GLN A 58 2.35 -10.01 20.92
N GLY A 59 1.35 -9.14 20.77
CA GLY A 59 -0.06 -9.53 20.84
C GLY A 59 -0.48 -10.42 19.67
N ASP A 60 -1.65 -11.02 19.80
CA ASP A 60 -2.11 -12.07 18.89
C ASP A 60 -3.26 -11.63 17.95
N ASN A 61 -3.59 -10.33 17.95
CA ASN A 61 -4.69 -9.77 17.17
C ASN A 61 -4.60 -10.15 15.68
N ALA A 62 -5.68 -10.75 15.18
CA ALA A 62 -5.73 -11.31 13.83
C ALA A 62 -5.58 -10.25 12.72
N PHE A 63 -6.08 -9.03 12.95
CA PHE A 63 -5.94 -7.94 12.00
C PHE A 63 -4.50 -7.46 11.92
N VAL A 64 -3.86 -7.21 13.07
CA VAL A 64 -2.43 -6.80 13.12
C VAL A 64 -1.54 -7.85 12.47
N LYS A 65 -1.78 -9.14 12.71
CA LYS A 65 -1.05 -10.25 12.02
C LYS A 65 -1.24 -10.22 10.51
N SER A 66 -2.45 -9.92 10.03
CA SER A 66 -2.75 -9.83 8.61
C SER A 66 -2.05 -8.64 7.95
N VAL A 67 -2.05 -7.48 8.60
CA VAL A 67 -1.31 -6.29 8.15
C VAL A 67 0.18 -6.57 8.14
N THR A 68 0.73 -7.13 9.21
CA THR A 68 2.16 -7.50 9.32
C THR A 68 2.58 -8.42 8.17
N SER A 69 1.79 -9.46 7.89
CA SER A 69 2.07 -10.40 6.81
C SER A 69 2.00 -9.75 5.42
N ALA A 70 1.05 -8.83 5.22
CA ALA A 70 0.90 -8.10 3.97
C ALA A 70 2.07 -7.10 3.75
N LEU A 71 2.44 -6.32 4.77
CA LEU A 71 3.58 -5.41 4.72
C LEU A 71 4.89 -6.16 4.51
N ALA A 72 5.08 -7.30 5.19
CA ALA A 72 6.25 -8.16 4.97
C ALA A 72 6.33 -8.65 3.52
N ARG A 73 5.19 -9.07 2.92
CA ARG A 73 5.12 -9.43 1.50
C ARG A 73 5.47 -8.26 0.60
N ILE A 74 4.93 -7.07 0.84
CA ILE A 74 5.24 -5.87 0.06
C ILE A 74 6.75 -5.55 0.14
N ASN A 75 7.35 -5.68 1.33
CA ASN A 75 8.75 -5.38 1.58
C ASN A 75 9.75 -6.35 0.94
N LEU A 76 9.31 -7.49 0.37
CA LEU A 76 10.20 -8.44 -0.31
C LEU A 76 10.80 -7.87 -1.61
N GLY A 77 10.04 -7.02 -2.31
CA GLY A 77 10.46 -6.38 -3.56
C GLY A 77 11.18 -5.05 -3.33
N GLU A 78 12.00 -4.62 -4.29
CA GLU A 78 12.69 -3.33 -4.22
C GLU A 78 11.70 -2.17 -4.20
N GLU A 79 10.64 -2.25 -5.00
CA GLU A 79 9.69 -1.16 -5.20
C GLU A 79 8.66 -1.09 -4.10
N GLY A 80 8.26 -2.26 -3.56
CA GLY A 80 7.46 -2.31 -2.34
C GLY A 80 8.22 -1.79 -1.14
N ARG A 81 9.48 -2.20 -0.95
CA ARG A 81 10.36 -1.65 0.10
C ARG A 81 10.58 -0.14 -0.07
N GLY A 82 10.79 0.33 -1.30
CA GLY A 82 10.88 1.76 -1.60
C GLY A 82 9.61 2.52 -1.21
N MET A 83 8.43 1.97 -1.51
CA MET A 83 7.15 2.56 -1.09
C MET A 83 7.06 2.71 0.43
N LEU A 84 7.35 1.62 1.16
CA LEU A 84 7.24 1.60 2.61
C LEU A 84 8.25 2.55 3.25
N ASN A 85 9.50 2.56 2.78
CA ASN A 85 10.51 3.49 3.27
C ASN A 85 10.08 4.95 3.08
N ASN A 86 9.53 5.30 1.90
CA ASN A 86 9.04 6.66 1.64
C ASN A 86 7.95 7.05 2.65
N MET A 87 6.99 6.17 2.92
CA MET A 87 5.92 6.42 3.89
C MET A 87 6.44 6.57 5.32
N ILE A 88 7.34 5.69 5.72
CA ILE A 88 7.89 5.66 7.08
C ILE A 88 8.77 6.88 7.32
N SER A 89 9.42 7.42 6.28
CA SER A 89 10.20 8.66 6.37
C SER A 89 9.39 9.96 6.18
N ALA A 90 8.09 9.85 5.90
CA ALA A 90 7.26 11.00 5.57
C ALA A 90 7.00 11.90 6.79
N ASN A 91 6.66 13.17 6.54
CA ASN A 91 6.27 14.11 7.60
C ASN A 91 4.80 13.95 8.03
N GLU A 92 4.03 13.12 7.32
CA GLU A 92 2.62 12.89 7.58
C GLU A 92 2.38 11.41 7.90
N THR A 93 1.54 11.17 8.90
CA THR A 93 1.21 9.81 9.33
C THR A 93 0.07 9.20 8.51
N ILE A 94 0.32 8.02 7.96
CA ILE A 94 -0.66 7.13 7.32
C ILE A 94 -1.09 6.05 8.31
N THR A 95 -2.40 5.88 8.47
CA THR A 95 -2.98 4.91 9.42
C THR A 95 -3.67 3.77 8.68
N ILE A 96 -3.25 2.52 8.91
CA ILE A 96 -3.96 1.34 8.43
C ILE A 96 -5.00 0.94 9.48
N ALA A 97 -6.25 0.78 9.08
CA ALA A 97 -7.32 0.37 9.98
C ALA A 97 -8.23 -0.69 9.32
N GLN A 98 -8.91 -1.49 10.14
CA GLN A 98 -9.82 -2.50 9.63
C GLN A 98 -11.02 -1.82 8.95
N GLY A 99 -11.30 -2.20 7.70
CA GLY A 99 -12.37 -1.59 6.92
C GLY A 99 -12.41 -2.12 5.50
N ARG A 100 -13.21 -1.48 4.64
CA ARG A 100 -13.14 -1.76 3.19
C ARG A 100 -11.77 -1.32 2.67
N ASN A 101 -11.25 -2.00 1.65
CA ASN A 101 -10.07 -1.54 0.90
C ASN A 101 -10.40 -0.21 0.23
N VAL A 102 -9.91 0.89 0.83
CA VAL A 102 -10.04 2.26 0.34
C VAL A 102 -9.06 3.16 1.08
N TYR A 103 -8.40 4.08 0.37
CA TYR A 103 -7.71 5.21 0.99
C TYR A 103 -8.64 6.42 1.15
N ASN A 104 -8.70 6.96 2.37
CA ASN A 104 -9.41 8.20 2.68
C ASN A 104 -8.39 9.34 2.85
N GLU A 105 -8.47 10.32 1.95
CA GLU A 105 -7.60 11.49 1.92
C GLU A 105 -7.76 12.40 3.15
N GLU A 106 -8.99 12.62 3.61
CA GLU A 106 -9.31 13.59 4.68
C GLU A 106 -8.64 13.22 6.01
N ASN A 107 -8.58 11.93 6.31
CA ASN A 107 -8.01 11.42 7.56
C ASN A 107 -6.75 10.57 7.38
N ARG A 108 -6.23 10.48 6.14
CA ARG A 108 -5.03 9.69 5.78
C ARG A 108 -5.10 8.24 6.26
N MET A 109 -6.29 7.65 6.14
CA MET A 109 -6.55 6.29 6.58
C MET A 109 -6.63 5.34 5.40
N VAL A 110 -5.86 4.26 5.47
CA VAL A 110 -5.97 3.09 4.61
C VAL A 110 -6.89 2.08 5.28
N GLY A 111 -8.10 1.95 4.77
CA GLY A 111 -8.97 0.84 5.13
C GLY A 111 -8.42 -0.46 4.53
N PHE A 112 -8.37 -1.53 5.32
CA PHE A 112 -7.91 -2.83 4.87
C PHE A 112 -8.86 -3.95 5.30
N ASN A 113 -9.32 -4.73 4.32
CA ASN A 113 -10.07 -5.95 4.53
C ASN A 113 -9.18 -7.16 4.19
N PRO A 114 -8.60 -7.83 5.20
CA PRO A 114 -7.77 -9.02 4.98
C PRO A 114 -8.60 -10.24 4.53
N LEU A 115 -9.92 -10.15 4.48
CA LEU A 115 -10.80 -11.20 3.96
C LEU A 115 -11.40 -10.80 2.60
N GLY A 116 -10.93 -9.70 2.01
CA GLY A 116 -11.37 -9.25 0.69
C GLY A 116 -11.00 -10.24 -0.41
N ASN A 117 -11.87 -10.40 -1.40
CA ASN A 117 -11.69 -11.33 -2.51
C ASN A 117 -12.04 -10.71 -3.86
N ALA A 118 -11.79 -9.40 -4.00
CA ALA A 118 -12.08 -8.66 -5.23
C ALA A 118 -11.42 -9.34 -6.44
N SER A 119 -12.24 -9.68 -7.43
CA SER A 119 -11.76 -10.26 -8.70
C SER A 119 -11.47 -9.15 -9.70
N MET A 120 -10.35 -9.26 -10.41
CA MET A 120 -9.92 -8.24 -11.36
C MET A 120 -9.33 -8.83 -12.64
N PRO A 121 -9.41 -8.09 -13.76
CA PRO A 121 -8.79 -8.50 -15.01
C PRO A 121 -7.27 -8.55 -14.92
N THR A 122 -6.70 -9.73 -15.14
CA THR A 122 -5.26 -9.94 -15.25
C THR A 122 -4.90 -10.54 -16.61
N GLU A 123 -3.62 -10.78 -16.83
CA GLU A 123 -3.12 -11.51 -18.00
C GLU A 123 -3.63 -12.96 -18.06
N ASN A 124 -3.96 -13.55 -16.90
CA ASN A 124 -4.54 -14.89 -16.79
C ASN A 124 -6.06 -14.86 -16.60
N GLY A 125 -6.72 -13.85 -17.18
CA GLY A 125 -8.16 -13.63 -17.02
C GLY A 125 -8.52 -13.02 -15.66
N PHE A 126 -9.78 -13.19 -15.24
CA PHE A 126 -10.24 -12.72 -13.94
C PHE A 126 -9.61 -13.55 -12.81
N GLN A 127 -8.87 -12.89 -11.92
CA GLN A 127 -8.21 -13.53 -10.78
C GLN A 127 -8.58 -12.79 -9.49
N PRO A 128 -8.74 -13.50 -8.36
CA PRO A 128 -8.87 -12.85 -7.06
C PRO A 128 -7.58 -12.09 -6.74
N SER A 129 -7.71 -10.89 -6.18
CA SER A 129 -6.57 -10.14 -5.66
C SER A 129 -5.99 -10.84 -4.43
N PRO A 130 -4.68 -11.12 -4.38
CA PRO A 130 -4.02 -11.41 -3.12
C PRO A 130 -4.19 -10.21 -2.16
N ASN A 131 -4.48 -10.48 -0.88
CA ASN A 131 -4.75 -9.41 0.09
C ASN A 131 -3.62 -8.38 0.20
N PHE A 132 -2.36 -8.81 0.10
CA PHE A 132 -1.22 -7.89 0.15
C PHE A 132 -1.19 -6.96 -1.07
N ILE A 133 -1.64 -7.41 -2.25
CA ILE A 133 -1.78 -6.55 -3.43
C ILE A 133 -2.89 -5.52 -3.21
N SER A 134 -4.01 -5.93 -2.61
CA SER A 134 -5.08 -5.00 -2.25
C SER A 134 -4.63 -3.96 -1.22
N LEU A 135 -3.88 -4.34 -0.19
CA LEU A 135 -3.29 -3.37 0.73
C LEU A 135 -2.30 -2.45 0.01
N ALA A 136 -1.43 -3.01 -0.85
CA ALA A 136 -0.45 -2.25 -1.58
C ALA A 136 -1.07 -1.24 -2.55
N HIS A 137 -2.24 -1.54 -3.11
CA HIS A 137 -3.02 -0.63 -3.93
C HIS A 137 -3.48 0.60 -3.12
N GLU A 138 -4.05 0.39 -1.92
CA GLU A 138 -4.49 1.51 -1.08
C GLU A 138 -3.30 2.30 -0.50
N LEU A 139 -2.21 1.61 -0.18
CA LEU A 139 -0.94 2.28 0.16
C LEU A 139 -0.41 3.10 -1.02
N ALA A 140 -0.58 2.66 -2.26
CA ALA A 140 -0.17 3.46 -3.40
C ALA A 140 -0.95 4.78 -3.52
N HIS A 141 -2.23 4.81 -3.16
CA HIS A 141 -2.96 6.08 -3.02
C HIS A 141 -2.40 6.96 -1.91
N ALA A 142 -2.05 6.39 -0.76
CA ALA A 142 -1.39 7.12 0.31
C ALA A 142 -0.01 7.65 -0.12
N GLU A 143 0.77 6.89 -0.88
CA GLU A 143 2.04 7.34 -1.44
C GLU A 143 1.84 8.50 -2.43
N ASP A 144 0.83 8.43 -3.29
CA ASP A 144 0.46 9.49 -4.23
C ASP A 144 0.07 10.78 -3.49
N HIS A 145 -0.62 10.64 -2.35
CA HIS A 145 -0.95 11.75 -1.45
C HIS A 145 0.30 12.39 -0.87
N LEU A 146 1.20 11.60 -0.29
CA LEU A 146 2.45 12.08 0.30
C LEU A 146 3.36 12.77 -0.73
N LYS A 147 3.25 12.40 -2.01
CA LYS A 147 3.95 13.05 -3.13
C LYS A 147 3.28 14.34 -3.61
N GLY A 148 2.06 14.64 -3.14
CA GLY A 148 1.25 15.77 -3.60
C GLY A 148 0.71 15.60 -5.02
N THR A 149 0.65 14.36 -5.53
CA THR A 149 0.22 14.04 -6.91
C THR A 149 -1.14 13.34 -6.99
N LEU A 150 -1.72 12.99 -5.83
CA LEU A 150 -3.04 12.36 -5.76
C LEU A 150 -4.11 13.19 -6.47
N ASN A 151 -4.85 12.55 -7.37
CA ASN A 151 -5.93 13.19 -8.12
C ASN A 151 -7.23 12.37 -8.09
N GLN A 152 -8.04 12.61 -7.06
CA GLN A 152 -9.37 12.02 -6.93
C GLN A 152 -10.48 12.86 -7.59
N ASN A 153 -10.22 14.13 -7.88
CA ASN A 153 -11.21 15.08 -8.40
C ASN A 153 -11.38 15.03 -9.92
N ARG A 154 -10.40 14.47 -10.64
CA ARG A 154 -10.50 14.23 -12.07
C ARG A 154 -10.73 12.76 -12.34
N THR A 155 -11.45 12.52 -13.43
CA THR A 155 -11.73 11.16 -13.89
C THR A 155 -11.29 10.96 -15.33
N TRP A 156 -11.00 9.70 -15.66
CA TRP A 156 -10.82 9.21 -17.02
C TRP A 156 -11.98 8.30 -17.40
N GLY A 157 -12.28 8.27 -18.69
CA GLY A 157 -13.47 7.61 -19.20
C GLY A 157 -13.38 6.09 -19.13
N GLY A 158 -14.36 5.47 -18.49
CA GLY A 158 -14.70 4.05 -18.71
C GLY A 158 -15.87 3.91 -19.68
N THR A 159 -16.29 2.67 -19.90
CA THR A 159 -17.41 2.34 -20.78
C THR A 159 -18.75 2.62 -20.10
N LEU A 160 -18.89 2.25 -18.82
CA LEU A 160 -20.13 2.41 -18.05
C LEU A 160 -20.03 3.45 -16.92
N THR A 161 -18.83 3.69 -16.41
CA THR A 161 -18.56 4.67 -15.35
C THR A 161 -17.22 5.34 -15.62
N ASN A 162 -17.02 6.53 -15.07
CA ASN A 162 -15.70 7.14 -15.04
C ASN A 162 -14.92 6.64 -13.82
N TYR A 163 -13.60 6.70 -13.92
CA TYR A 163 -12.65 6.24 -12.90
C TYR A 163 -11.77 7.39 -12.45
N ALA A 164 -11.40 7.49 -11.18
CA ALA A 164 -10.51 8.55 -10.71
C ALA A 164 -9.13 8.46 -11.40
N GLU A 165 -8.50 9.60 -11.65
CA GLU A 165 -7.15 9.67 -12.20
C GLU A 165 -6.13 8.99 -11.28
N ALA A 166 -6.32 9.09 -9.96
CA ALA A 166 -5.51 8.42 -8.93
C ALA A 166 -5.36 6.90 -9.13
N GLU A 167 -6.35 6.25 -9.74
CA GLU A 167 -6.34 4.80 -9.99
C GLU A 167 -5.23 4.38 -10.95
N LYS A 168 -4.78 5.29 -11.82
CA LYS A 168 -3.66 5.03 -12.72
C LYS A 168 -2.39 4.78 -11.93
N TYR A 169 -2.10 5.63 -10.94
CA TYR A 169 -0.92 5.48 -10.10
C TYR A 169 -1.01 4.23 -9.22
N SER A 170 -2.15 4.00 -8.57
CA SER A 170 -2.33 2.82 -7.71
C SER A 170 -2.21 1.51 -8.47
N THR A 171 -2.80 1.42 -9.67
CA THR A 171 -2.63 0.24 -10.53
C THR A 171 -1.23 0.11 -11.13
N HIS A 172 -0.51 1.22 -11.32
CA HIS A 172 0.90 1.20 -11.70
C HIS A 172 1.75 0.57 -10.60
N ARG A 173 1.65 1.04 -9.36
CA ARG A 173 2.34 0.46 -8.20
C ARG A 173 1.95 -1.01 -7.98
N GLU A 174 0.65 -1.32 -8.07
CA GLU A 174 0.16 -2.70 -8.02
C GLU A 174 0.86 -3.61 -9.04
N ASN A 175 0.99 -3.19 -10.30
CA ASN A 175 1.67 -3.98 -11.33
C ASN A 175 3.19 -4.09 -11.10
N GLN A 176 3.81 -3.08 -10.47
CA GLN A 176 5.19 -3.20 -10.01
C GLN A 176 5.32 -4.30 -8.96
N PHE A 177 4.42 -4.37 -7.96
CA PHE A 177 4.45 -5.42 -6.94
C PHE A 177 4.11 -6.80 -7.49
N ARG A 178 3.14 -6.87 -8.43
CA ARG A 178 2.81 -8.13 -9.12
C ARG A 178 4.02 -8.67 -9.86
N ALA A 179 4.74 -7.82 -10.60
CA ALA A 179 5.93 -8.21 -11.33
C ALA A 179 7.04 -8.75 -10.41
N GLU A 180 7.31 -8.08 -9.29
CA GLU A 180 8.33 -8.51 -8.31
C GLU A 180 8.04 -9.87 -7.69
N GLN A 181 6.77 -10.27 -7.65
CA GLN A 181 6.32 -11.50 -7.00
C GLN A 181 5.81 -12.56 -7.97
N GLY A 182 6.11 -12.40 -9.27
CA GLY A 182 5.71 -13.36 -10.31
C GLY A 182 4.20 -13.53 -10.45
N GLN A 183 3.42 -12.54 -10.03
CA GLN A 183 1.96 -12.53 -10.18
C GLN A 183 1.57 -12.06 -11.59
N PRO A 184 0.45 -12.55 -12.15
CA PRO A 184 -0.09 -12.02 -13.40
C PRO A 184 -0.37 -10.52 -13.27
N LEU A 185 0.03 -9.73 -14.27
CA LEU A 185 -0.20 -8.29 -14.26
C LEU A 185 -1.69 -8.00 -14.42
N ARG A 186 -2.18 -6.96 -13.74
CA ARG A 186 -3.50 -6.39 -13.97
C ARG A 186 -3.53 -5.70 -15.33
N THR A 187 -4.55 -6.01 -16.12
CA THR A 187 -4.66 -5.53 -17.51
C THR A 187 -5.57 -4.32 -17.66
N HIS A 188 -6.62 -4.25 -16.84
CA HIS A 188 -7.64 -3.21 -16.86
C HIS A 188 -7.97 -2.79 -15.43
N TYR A 189 -8.31 -1.52 -15.26
CA TYR A 189 -8.81 -1.04 -13.98
C TYR A 189 -10.26 -1.48 -13.77
N GLY A 190 -11.11 -1.19 -14.74
CA GLY A 190 -12.55 -1.38 -14.67
C GLY A 190 -13.04 -2.75 -15.14
N VAL A 191 -14.25 -3.08 -14.69
CA VAL A 191 -15.02 -4.24 -15.14
C VAL A 191 -16.39 -3.75 -15.61
N MET A 192 -16.94 -4.39 -16.62
CA MET A 192 -18.29 -4.14 -17.12
C MET A 192 -19.10 -5.44 -17.11
N LEU A 193 -20.40 -5.34 -16.86
CA LEU A 193 -21.31 -6.46 -17.00
C LEU A 193 -21.76 -6.55 -18.47
N ASP A 194 -21.54 -7.70 -19.10
CA ASP A 194 -22.21 -8.01 -20.37
C ASP A 194 -23.62 -8.51 -20.07
N ASN A 195 -24.61 -7.66 -20.37
CA ASN A 195 -26.03 -7.97 -20.13
C ASN A 195 -26.58 -9.11 -21.01
N ARG A 196 -25.88 -9.50 -22.08
CA ARG A 196 -26.33 -10.59 -22.96
C ARG A 196 -25.98 -11.96 -22.40
N THR A 197 -24.79 -12.07 -21.82
CA THR A 197 -24.26 -13.32 -21.25
C THR A 197 -24.34 -13.34 -19.72
N ASN A 198 -24.68 -12.21 -19.09
CA ASN A 198 -24.63 -12.00 -17.64
C ASN A 198 -23.25 -12.31 -17.03
N THR A 199 -22.18 -11.95 -17.75
CA THR A 199 -20.79 -12.18 -17.33
C THR A 199 -20.01 -10.89 -17.22
N PHE A 200 -19.08 -10.82 -16.27
CA PHE A 200 -18.14 -9.70 -16.19
C PHE A 200 -17.08 -9.79 -17.28
N LEU A 201 -16.81 -8.66 -17.93
CA LEU A 201 -15.74 -8.46 -18.91
C LEU A 201 -14.84 -7.31 -18.44
N PRO A 202 -13.54 -7.31 -18.81
CA PRO A 202 -12.70 -6.14 -18.58
C PRO A 202 -13.25 -4.93 -19.32
N ASP A 203 -13.32 -3.76 -18.68
CA ASP A 203 -13.76 -2.55 -19.38
C ASP A 203 -12.69 -2.12 -20.39
N PRO A 204 -12.98 -2.15 -21.71
CA PRO A 204 -11.98 -1.92 -22.76
C PRO A 204 -11.37 -0.51 -22.73
N LYS A 205 -12.08 0.49 -22.18
CA LYS A 205 -11.56 1.86 -22.04
C LYS A 205 -10.63 2.04 -20.84
N SER A 206 -10.61 1.07 -19.93
CA SER A 206 -9.86 1.13 -18.68
C SER A 206 -8.53 0.36 -18.73
N ARG A 207 -8.03 0.03 -19.92
CA ARG A 207 -6.78 -0.71 -20.09
C ARG A 207 -5.60 0.09 -19.54
N ILE A 208 -4.75 -0.57 -18.75
CA ILE A 208 -3.60 0.06 -18.07
C ILE A 208 -2.23 -0.41 -18.62
N ILE A 209 -2.19 -1.56 -19.28
CA ILE A 209 -0.98 -2.09 -19.95
C ILE A 209 -1.25 -2.57 -21.37
N ASP A 210 -0.21 -2.53 -22.21
CA ASP A 210 -0.23 -3.18 -23.53
C ASP A 210 0.06 -4.68 -23.46
N ALA A 211 -0.03 -5.37 -24.60
CA ALA A 211 0.21 -6.82 -24.69
C ALA A 211 1.65 -7.25 -24.38
N LYS A 212 2.60 -6.32 -24.33
CA LYS A 212 4.01 -6.55 -24.01
C LYS A 212 4.33 -6.22 -22.55
N GLY A 213 3.34 -5.83 -21.75
CA GLY A 213 3.52 -5.42 -20.37
C GLY A 213 4.12 -4.01 -20.23
N ASN A 214 4.01 -3.15 -21.24
CA ASN A 214 4.33 -1.73 -21.08
C ASN A 214 3.17 -0.99 -20.42
N SER A 215 3.48 -0.05 -19.52
CA SER A 215 2.50 0.87 -18.96
C SER A 215 1.96 1.81 -20.04
N ILE A 216 0.63 1.99 -20.09
CA ILE A 216 -0.01 2.94 -21.00
C ILE A 216 0.16 4.38 -20.48
N PHE A 217 0.13 4.56 -19.16
CA PHE A 217 0.15 5.87 -18.50
C PHE A 217 1.54 6.34 -18.07
N PHE A 218 2.42 5.42 -17.69
CA PHE A 218 3.74 5.73 -17.13
C PHE A 218 4.84 5.26 -18.08
N LYS A 219 5.05 5.97 -19.18
CA LYS A 219 6.08 5.59 -20.17
C LYS A 219 7.45 6.12 -19.75
N PRO A 220 8.55 5.40 -20.06
CA PRO A 220 8.66 4.18 -20.87
C PRO A 220 8.59 2.87 -20.07
N TYR A 221 7.86 2.82 -18.96
CA TYR A 221 7.91 1.71 -18.01
C TYR A 221 7.42 0.37 -18.59
N ASN A 222 8.17 -0.71 -18.39
CA ASN A 222 7.79 -2.09 -18.72
C ASN A 222 7.92 -3.00 -17.49
N TYR A 223 6.81 -3.62 -17.07
CA TYR A 223 6.77 -4.43 -15.84
C TYR A 223 7.48 -5.78 -15.96
N ARG A 224 7.85 -6.23 -17.17
CA ARG A 224 8.51 -7.52 -17.42
C ARG A 224 10.03 -7.41 -17.63
N LYS A 225 10.60 -6.20 -17.62
CA LYS A 225 12.02 -5.93 -17.91
C LYS A 225 12.80 -5.46 -16.68
N ARG A 226 12.34 -5.80 -15.49
CA ARG A 226 13.08 -5.57 -14.25
C ARG A 226 14.16 -6.62 -14.05
#